data_AF-A0A3E2TI24-F1
#
_entry.id   AF-A0A3E2TI24-F1
#
_cell.length_a   1.000
_cell.length_b   1.000
_cell.length_c   1.000
_cell.angle_alpha   90.00
_cell.angle_beta   90.00
_cell.angle_gamma   90.00
#
_symmetry.space_group_name_H-M   'P 1'
#
loop_
_entity.id
_entity.type
_entity.pdbx_description
1 polymer ?
#
loop_
_entity_poly.entity_id
_entity_poly.type
_entity_poly.pdbx_seq_one_letter_code
_entity_poly.pdbx_strand_id
1 'polypeptide(L)'
;MTKTYAKFLLIIFVLILIGSIYTYDKNAILWSSLTIMFLISNYFLDIKNNSLKKYELLLFLISTIILFLNTFTDIIKDIPLLAIIVIDILYIIMIFRKIRFIKSNE
;
A
#
# COMPACT_ATOMS: atom_id res chain seq x y z
N MET A 1 15.63 -1.27 -9.85
CA MET A 1 15.75 -2.37 -8.85
C MET A 1 15.58 -3.69 -9.58
N THR A 2 16.37 -4.71 -9.26
CA THR A 2 16.16 -6.07 -9.80
C THR A 2 14.93 -6.71 -9.16
N LYS A 3 14.25 -7.64 -9.86
CA LYS A 3 13.01 -8.26 -9.31
C LYS A 3 13.26 -9.00 -8.00
N THR A 4 14.49 -9.42 -7.77
CA THR A 4 14.98 -10.02 -6.54
C THR A 4 14.92 -9.05 -5.35
N TYR A 5 15.34 -7.80 -5.53
CA TYR A 5 15.34 -6.80 -4.46
C TYR A 5 13.93 -6.42 -4.01
N ALA A 6 13.00 -6.27 -4.96
CA ALA A 6 11.60 -5.99 -4.63
C ALA A 6 10.92 -7.17 -3.88
N LYS A 7 11.25 -8.42 -4.24
CA LYS A 7 10.77 -9.61 -3.51
C LYS A 7 11.33 -9.65 -2.08
N PHE A 8 12.61 -9.35 -1.91
CA PHE A 8 13.23 -9.31 -0.59
C PHE A 8 12.61 -8.22 0.30
N LEU A 9 12.44 -7.01 -0.24
CA LEU A 9 11.73 -5.94 0.46
C LEU A 9 10.31 -6.33 0.83
N LEU A 10 9.57 -6.96 -0.08
CA LEU A 10 8.21 -7.42 0.20
C LEU A 10 8.18 -8.34 1.43
N ILE A 11 9.09 -9.31 1.51
CA ILE A 11 9.19 -10.22 2.67
C ILE A 11 9.46 -9.44 3.96
N ILE A 12 10.42 -8.50 3.94
CA ILE A 12 10.74 -7.66 5.11
C ILE A 12 9.50 -6.89 5.56
N PHE A 13 8.80 -6.24 4.63
CA PHE A 13 7.63 -5.43 4.99
C PHE A 13 6.46 -6.30 5.47
N VAL A 14 6.29 -7.54 4.99
CA VAL A 14 5.32 -8.47 5.56
C VAL A 14 5.67 -8.82 7.01
N LEU A 15 6.94 -9.07 7.31
CA LEU A 15 7.38 -9.33 8.70
C LEU A 15 7.15 -8.11 9.60
N ILE A 16 7.45 -6.90 9.10
CA ILE A 16 7.16 -5.64 9.80
C ILE A 16 5.66 -5.51 10.05
N LEU A 17 4.81 -5.78 9.06
CA LEU A 17 3.35 -5.72 9.21
C LEU A 17 2.86 -6.67 10.31
N ILE A 18 3.31 -7.93 10.29
CA ILE A 18 2.94 -8.92 11.31
C ILE A 18 3.36 -8.44 12.71
N GLY A 19 4.60 -7.96 12.86
CA GLY A 19 5.09 -7.41 14.13
C GLY A 19 4.28 -6.20 14.58
N SER A 20 3.94 -5.31 13.66
CA SER A 20 3.18 -4.08 13.95
C SER A 20 1.74 -4.38 14.36
N ILE A 21 1.11 -5.40 13.76
CA ILE A 21 -0.21 -5.90 14.18
C ILE A 21 -0.14 -6.44 15.61
N TYR A 22 0.90 -7.22 15.92
CA TYR A 22 1.10 -7.77 17.27
C TYR A 22 1.29 -6.68 18.34
N THR A 23 2.02 -5.61 18.01
CA THR A 23 2.26 -4.48 18.93
C THR A 23 1.16 -3.40 18.87
N TYR A 24 0.12 -3.57 18.06
CA TYR A 24 -0.93 -2.57 17.81
C TYR A 24 -0.40 -1.18 17.37
N ASP A 25 0.76 -1.14 16.68
CA ASP A 25 1.32 0.09 16.14
C ASP A 25 0.62 0.46 14.82
N LYS A 26 -0.42 1.29 14.92
CA LYS A 26 -1.27 1.69 13.79
C LYS A 26 -0.49 2.39 12.66
N ASN A 27 0.56 3.13 13.00
CA ASN A 27 1.37 3.85 12.02
C ASN A 27 2.23 2.89 11.23
N ALA A 28 2.91 1.97 11.94
CA ALA A 28 3.70 0.95 11.30
C ALA A 28 2.83 -0.04 10.50
N ILE A 29 1.61 -0.33 10.95
CA ILE A 29 0.61 -1.10 10.18
C ILE A 29 0.30 -0.38 8.85
N LEU A 30 -0.13 0.88 8.90
CA LEU A 30 -0.48 1.64 7.69
C LEU A 30 0.71 1.77 6.74
N TRP A 31 1.90 2.07 7.27
CA TRP A 31 3.10 2.26 6.45
C TRP A 31 3.54 0.96 5.77
N SER A 32 3.55 -0.15 6.51
CA SER A 32 3.92 -1.45 5.96
C SER A 32 2.88 -1.97 4.97
N SER A 33 1.57 -1.80 5.23
CA SER A 33 0.52 -2.21 4.29
C SER A 33 0.62 -1.45 2.97
N LEU A 34 0.77 -0.13 3.01
CA LEU A 34 0.95 0.72 1.82
C LEU A 34 2.18 0.31 1.02
N THR A 35 3.29 0.04 1.69
CA THR A 35 4.54 -0.33 1.02
C THR A 35 4.42 -1.69 0.34
N ILE A 36 3.79 -2.67 0.99
CA ILE A 36 3.51 -3.99 0.39
C ILE A 36 2.61 -3.82 -0.84
N MET A 37 1.52 -3.08 -0.71
CA MET A 37 0.55 -2.89 -1.80
C MET A 37 1.17 -2.15 -2.99
N PHE A 38 1.98 -1.11 -2.73
CA PHE A 38 2.73 -0.40 -3.75
C PHE A 38 3.72 -1.31 -4.49
N LEU A 39 4.47 -2.16 -3.75
CA LEU A 39 5.38 -3.13 -4.35
C LEU A 39 4.63 -4.13 -5.22
N ILE A 40 3.56 -4.76 -4.71
CA ILE A 40 2.71 -5.70 -5.47
C ILE A 40 2.22 -5.04 -6.76
N SER A 41 1.64 -3.86 -6.63
CA SER A 41 0.91 -3.22 -7.71
C SER A 41 1.80 -2.59 -8.79
N ASN A 42 2.92 -1.95 -8.44
CA ASN A 42 3.80 -1.34 -9.45
C ASN A 42 4.89 -2.27 -9.95
N TYR A 43 5.34 -3.20 -9.12
CA TYR A 43 6.52 -4.00 -9.45
C TYR A 43 6.16 -5.39 -9.98
N PHE A 44 5.11 -6.02 -9.45
CA PHE A 44 4.67 -7.34 -9.89
C PHE A 44 3.52 -7.30 -10.90
N LEU A 45 2.70 -6.25 -10.85
CA LEU A 45 1.52 -6.06 -11.70
C LEU A 45 1.66 -4.79 -12.57
N ASP A 46 2.86 -4.54 -13.11
CA ASP A 46 3.07 -3.38 -13.96
C ASP A 46 2.19 -3.47 -15.21
N ILE A 47 1.31 -2.49 -15.37
CA ILE A 47 0.38 -2.38 -16.50
C ILE A 47 0.61 -1.09 -17.26
N LYS A 48 0.39 -1.11 -18.58
CA LYS A 48 0.42 0.08 -19.43
C LYS A 48 -0.82 0.98 -19.28
N ASN A 49 -1.77 0.61 -18.41
CA ASN A 49 -3.00 1.38 -18.22
C ASN A 49 -2.74 2.64 -17.37
N ASN A 50 -2.68 3.79 -18.04
CA ASN A 50 -2.41 5.09 -17.42
C ASN A 50 -3.50 5.56 -16.45
N SER A 51 -4.76 5.14 -16.60
CA SER A 51 -5.83 5.59 -15.68
C SER A 51 -5.73 4.87 -14.32
N LEU A 52 -5.55 3.54 -14.32
CA LEU A 52 -5.34 2.75 -13.11
C LEU A 52 -4.10 3.20 -12.33
N LYS A 53 -3.00 3.54 -13.03
CA LYS A 53 -1.79 4.10 -12.41
C LYS A 53 -2.05 5.44 -11.70
N LYS A 54 -2.86 6.32 -12.30
CA LYS A 54 -3.21 7.62 -11.68
C LYS A 54 -4.00 7.45 -10.38
N TYR A 55 -5.01 6.57 -10.36
CA TYR A 55 -5.80 6.33 -9.15
C TYR A 55 -4.97 5.73 -8.02
N GLU A 56 -4.01 4.88 -8.35
CA GLU A 56 -3.14 4.24 -7.37
C GLU A 56 -2.17 5.25 -6.77
N LEU A 57 -1.58 6.10 -7.62
CA LEU A 57 -0.69 7.17 -7.17
C LEU A 57 -1.45 8.16 -6.29
N LEU A 58 -2.71 8.46 -6.60
CA LEU A 58 -3.56 9.30 -5.77
C LEU A 58 -3.82 8.67 -4.40
N LEU A 59 -4.17 7.38 -4.36
CA LEU A 59 -4.37 6.63 -3.12
C LEU A 59 -3.08 6.61 -2.29
N PHE A 60 -1.94 6.32 -2.93
CA PHE A 60 -0.62 6.35 -2.30
C PHE A 60 -0.32 7.72 -1.68
N LEU A 61 -0.57 8.78 -2.44
CA LEU A 61 -0.33 10.16 -2.01
C LEU A 61 -1.19 10.51 -0.80
N ILE A 62 -2.50 10.22 -0.85
CA ILE A 62 -3.43 10.50 0.27
C ILE A 62 -2.97 9.77 1.53
N SER A 63 -2.66 8.48 1.42
CA SER A 63 -2.23 7.69 2.57
C SER A 63 -0.87 8.14 3.12
N THR A 64 0.05 8.56 2.25
CA THR A 64 1.35 9.14 2.67
C THR A 64 1.16 10.48 3.38
N ILE A 65 0.24 11.33 2.91
CA ILE A 65 -0.10 12.59 3.58
C ILE A 65 -0.69 12.32 4.97
N ILE A 66 -1.62 11.36 5.10
CA ILE A 66 -2.19 10.97 6.40
C ILE A 66 -1.08 10.51 7.35
N LEU A 67 -0.17 9.64 6.87
CA LEU A 67 0.96 9.17 7.66
C LEU A 67 1.88 10.32 8.09
N PHE A 68 2.19 11.24 7.17
CA PHE A 68 3.02 12.41 7.44
C PHE A 68 2.39 13.33 8.49
N LEU A 69 1.10 13.64 8.34
CA LEU A 69 0.33 14.49 9.25
C LEU A 69 0.16 13.88 10.64
N ASN A 70 0.20 12.55 10.74
CA ASN A 70 0.22 11.86 12.03
C ASN A 70 1.62 11.83 12.64
N THR A 71 2.66 11.49 11.86
CA THR A 71 4.00 11.21 12.40
C THR A 71 4.80 12.47 12.70
N PHE A 72 4.65 13.53 11.90
CA PHE A 72 5.55 14.69 11.97
C PHE A 72 4.89 15.98 12.45
N THR A 73 3.57 16.10 12.37
CA THR A 73 2.87 17.35 12.69
C THR A 73 1.86 17.23 13.83
N ASP A 74 1.61 16.01 14.34
CA ASP A 74 0.59 15.71 15.35
C ASP A 74 -0.82 16.26 15.05
N ILE A 75 -1.08 16.66 13.79
CA ILE A 75 -2.37 17.19 13.34
C ILE A 75 -3.41 16.07 13.40
N ILE A 76 -3.03 14.87 12.99
CA ILE A 76 -3.82 13.66 13.16
C ILE A 76 -3.22 12.92 14.36
N LYS A 77 -3.83 13.04 15.55
CA LYS A 77 -3.29 12.41 16.77
C LYS A 77 -3.34 10.88 16.74
N ASP A 78 -4.39 10.34 16.12
CA ASP A 78 -4.64 8.90 16.08
C ASP A 78 -5.25 8.53 14.74
N ILE A 79 -4.64 7.58 14.04
CA ILE A 79 -5.22 6.98 12.85
C ILE A 79 -6.20 5.90 13.32
N PRO A 80 -7.52 6.01 13.12
CA PRO A 80 -8.44 4.96 13.50
C PRO A 80 -8.19 3.70 12.67
N LEU A 81 -8.22 2.53 13.31
CA LEU A 81 -8.01 1.24 12.63
C LEU A 81 -8.96 1.06 11.44
N LEU A 82 -10.19 1.57 11.58
CA LEU A 82 -11.20 1.53 10.52
C LEU A 82 -10.76 2.29 9.26
N ALA A 83 -10.03 3.40 9.38
CA ALA A 83 -9.49 4.12 8.22
C ALA A 83 -8.40 3.31 7.51
N ILE A 84 -7.54 2.61 8.27
CA ILE A 84 -6.52 1.71 7.70
C ILE A 84 -7.21 0.59 6.91
N ILE A 85 -8.21 -0.05 7.50
CA ILE A 85 -8.98 -1.12 6.84
C ILE A 85 -9.63 -0.62 5.53
N VAL A 86 -10.22 0.59 5.54
CA VAL A 86 -10.83 1.18 4.34
C VAL A 86 -9.80 1.42 3.25
N ILE A 87 -8.63 2.00 3.61
CA ILE A 87 -7.53 2.24 2.66
C ILE A 87 -7.04 0.90 2.06
N ASP A 88 -6.84 -0.10 2.89
CA ASP A 88 -6.37 -1.42 2.48
C ASP A 88 -7.36 -2.09 1.51
N ILE A 89 -8.67 -2.04 1.81
CA ILE A 89 -9.72 -2.57 0.93
C ILE A 89 -9.71 -1.86 -0.43
N LEU A 90 -9.60 -0.53 -0.45
CA LEU A 90 -9.54 0.24 -1.70
C LEU A 90 -8.34 -0.18 -2.55
N TYR A 91 -7.17 -0.36 -1.93
CA TYR A 91 -5.97 -0.83 -2.61
C TYR A 91 -6.11 -2.26 -3.15
N ILE A 92 -6.70 -3.17 -2.37
CA ILE A 92 -6.95 -4.55 -2.80
C ILE A 92 -7.87 -4.56 -4.03
N ILE A 93 -8.95 -3.76 -4.02
CA ILE A 93 -9.85 -3.60 -5.17
C ILE A 93 -9.06 -3.11 -6.39
N MET A 94 -8.16 -2.15 -6.21
CA MET A 94 -7.30 -1.66 -7.29
C MET A 94 -6.41 -2.77 -7.88
N ILE A 95 -5.76 -3.56 -7.03
CA ILE A 95 -4.93 -4.70 -7.43
C ILE A 95 -5.76 -5.73 -8.22
N PHE A 96 -6.96 -6.08 -7.74
CA PHE A 96 -7.87 -6.98 -8.47
C PHE A 96 -8.24 -6.44 -9.84
N ARG A 97 -8.55 -5.14 -9.94
CA ARG A 97 -8.84 -4.49 -11.24
C ARG A 97 -7.65 -4.56 -12.18
N LYS A 98 -6.41 -4.40 -11.68
CA LYS A 98 -5.19 -4.57 -12.48
C LYS A 98 -5.04 -6.00 -12.99
N ILE A 99 -5.18 -7.00 -12.12
CA ILE A 99 -5.08 -8.42 -12.50
C ILE A 99 -6.09 -8.75 -13.60
N ARG A 100 -7.34 -8.30 -13.45
CA ARG A 100 -8.38 -8.52 -14.45
C ARG A 100 -8.06 -7.83 -15.78
N PHE A 101 -7.47 -6.64 -15.75
CA PHE A 101 -7.05 -5.93 -16.95
C PHE A 101 -5.91 -6.65 -17.69
N ILE A 102 -4.94 -7.22 -16.97
CA ILE A 102 -3.87 -8.03 -17.56
C ILE A 102 -4.47 -9.24 -18.27
N LYS A 103 -5.29 -10.02 -17.55
CA LYS A 103 -5.93 -11.24 -18.08
C LYS A 103 -6.83 -10.99 -19.29
N SER A 104 -7.37 -9.78 -19.44
CA SER A 104 -8.23 -9.42 -20.58
C SER A 104 -7.45 -8.97 -21.83
N ASN A 105 -6.17 -8.66 -21.70
CA ASN A 105 -5.31 -8.20 -22.80
C ASN A 105 -4.20 -9.21 -23.15
N GLU A 106 -4.22 -10.39 -22.52
CA GLU A 106 -3.50 -11.61 -22.94
C GLU A 106 -4.43 -12.47 -23.79
#